data_AF-A0A1J5TD85-F1
#
_entry.id   AF-A0A1J5TD85-F1
#
_cell.length_a   1.000
_cell.length_b   1.000
_cell.length_c   1.000
_cell.angle_alpha   90.00
_cell.angle_beta   90.00
_cell.angle_gamma   90.00
#
_symmetry.space_group_name_H-M   'P 1'
#
loop_
_entity.id
_entity.type
_entity.pdbx_description
1 polymer ?
#
loop_
_entity_poly.entity_id
_entity_poly.type
_entity_poly.pdbx_seq_one_letter_code
_entity_poly.pdbx_strand_id
1 'polypeptide(L)'
;MSTKKKSLSIWLILVSGMLTGMGNGSVFGATLMCLMGRGGFSNWGGFAWTAYDPSTFTGFIDQAMIVFGIAFCGILYVGLNRHYKLESGAA
;
A
#
# COMPACT_ATOMS: atom_id res chain seq x y z
N MET A 1 -1.81 -36.05 -16.77
CA MET A 1 -0.94 -35.10 -16.06
C MET A 1 -1.76 -33.83 -15.82
N SER A 2 -2.29 -33.66 -14.61
CA SER A 2 -3.25 -32.58 -14.30
C SER A 2 -2.50 -31.25 -14.15
N THR A 3 -2.70 -30.32 -15.08
CA THR A 3 -2.23 -28.94 -14.96
C THR A 3 -2.95 -28.26 -13.80
N LYS A 4 -2.33 -28.22 -12.61
CA LYS A 4 -2.82 -27.36 -11.51
C LYS A 4 -2.90 -25.93 -12.04
N LYS A 5 -4.12 -25.39 -12.20
CA LYS A 5 -4.32 -24.01 -12.61
C LYS A 5 -3.64 -23.09 -11.61
N LYS A 6 -2.72 -22.26 -12.10
CA LYS A 6 -2.16 -21.12 -11.36
C LYS A 6 -3.29 -20.14 -11.05
N SER A 7 -3.79 -20.14 -9.82
CA SER A 7 -4.81 -19.19 -9.37
C SER A 7 -4.20 -18.26 -8.33
N LEU A 8 -3.59 -17.18 -8.80
CA LEU A 8 -3.27 -16.04 -7.94
C LEU A 8 -4.55 -15.24 -7.75
N SER A 9 -5.14 -15.29 -6.56
CA SER A 9 -6.32 -14.47 -6.27
C SER A 9 -5.92 -13.00 -6.30
N ILE A 10 -6.32 -12.30 -7.36
CA ILE A 10 -6.05 -10.86 -7.52
C ILE A 10 -6.59 -10.05 -6.34
N TRP A 11 -7.71 -10.50 -5.75
CA TRP A 11 -8.30 -9.90 -4.56
C TRP A 11 -7.41 -10.04 -3.33
N LEU A 12 -6.70 -11.17 -3.18
CA LEU A 12 -5.76 -11.34 -2.07
C LEU A 12 -4.59 -10.36 -2.21
N ILE A 13 -4.03 -10.22 -3.41
CA ILE A 13 -2.94 -9.29 -3.68
C ILE A 13 -3.39 -7.85 -3.42
N LEU A 14 -4.56 -7.46 -3.94
CA LEU A 14 -5.07 -6.10 -3.81
C LEU A 14 -5.44 -5.78 -2.35
N VAL A 15 -6.24 -6.60 -1.69
CA VAL A 15 -6.70 -6.31 -0.32
C VAL A 15 -5.52 -6.36 0.66
N SER A 16 -4.72 -7.43 0.65
CA SER A 16 -3.59 -7.54 1.57
C SER A 16 -2.49 -6.53 1.26
N GLY A 17 -2.21 -6.29 -0.03
CA GLY A 17 -1.19 -5.34 -0.45
C GLY A 17 -1.55 -3.91 -0.10
N MET A 18 -2.79 -3.49 -0.41
CA MET A 18 -3.26 -2.15 -0.05
C MET A 18 -3.36 -1.98 1.46
N LEU A 19 -3.94 -2.95 2.20
CA LEU A 19 -4.07 -2.87 3.66
C LEU A 19 -2.70 -2.73 4.34
N THR A 20 -1.74 -3.60 4.01
CA THR A 20 -0.41 -3.57 4.59
C THR A 20 0.37 -2.32 4.16
N GLY A 21 0.35 -1.98 2.87
CA GLY A 21 1.09 -0.84 2.35
C GLY A 21 0.54 0.50 2.85
N MET A 22 -0.76 0.72 2.78
CA MET A 22 -1.37 1.95 3.30
C MET A 22 -1.18 2.06 4.83
N GLY A 23 -1.28 0.95 5.56
CA GLY A 23 -0.98 0.92 7.00
C GLY A 23 0.44 1.41 7.32
N ASN A 24 1.45 0.89 6.60
CA ASN A 24 2.83 1.35 6.73
C ASN A 24 3.02 2.82 6.29
N GLY A 25 2.32 3.25 5.24
CA GLY A 25 2.32 4.66 4.80
C GLY A 25 1.76 5.62 5.85
N SER A 26 0.77 5.18 6.64
CA SER A 26 0.23 5.97 7.75
C SER A 26 1.26 6.13 8.89
N VAL A 27 2.01 5.07 9.21
CA VAL A 27 3.12 5.14 10.19
C VAL A 27 4.21 6.09 9.71
N PHE A 28 4.56 6.05 8.42
CA PHE A 28 5.46 7.02 7.81
C PHE A 28 4.94 8.46 7.99
N GLY A 29 3.65 8.69 7.71
CA GLY A 29 3.03 10.01 7.90
C GLY A 29 3.02 10.50 9.34
N ALA A 30 2.69 9.63 10.30
CA ALA A 30 2.77 9.94 11.72
C ALA A 30 4.21 10.27 12.15
N THR A 31 5.19 9.55 11.61
CA THR A 31 6.61 9.83 11.86
C THR A 31 7.00 11.21 11.38
N LEU A 32 6.58 11.61 10.17
CA LEU A 32 6.82 12.97 9.67
C LEU A 32 6.18 14.04 10.56
N MET A 33 4.97 13.81 11.08
CA MET A 33 4.35 14.74 12.05
C MET A 33 5.18 14.89 13.32
N CYS A 34 5.73 13.78 13.84
CA CYS A 34 6.57 13.80 15.04
C CYS A 34 7.90 14.52 14.80
N LEU A 35 8.51 14.37 13.61
CA LEU A 35 9.82 14.93 13.30
C LEU A 35 9.79 16.38 12.82
N MET A 36 8.82 16.73 11.98
CA MET A 36 8.75 18.03 11.30
C MET A 36 7.68 18.94 11.89
N GLY A 37 6.85 18.43 12.80
CA GLY A 37 5.65 19.08 13.28
C GLY A 37 4.48 18.91 12.31
N ARG A 38 3.26 19.01 12.83
CA ARG A 38 2.04 19.04 12.03
C ARG A 38 1.86 20.44 11.45
N GLY A 39 1.70 20.55 10.13
CA GLY A 39 1.40 21.83 9.46
C GLY A 39 0.18 22.55 10.05
N GLY A 40 0.09 23.86 9.84
CA GLY A 40 -1.02 24.68 10.33
C GLY A 40 -2.39 24.16 9.87
N PHE A 41 -3.43 24.37 10.69
CA PHE A 41 -4.79 23.89 10.40
C PHE A 41 -5.34 24.39 9.05
N SER A 42 -4.90 25.56 8.58
CA SER A 42 -5.28 26.10 7.27
C SER A 42 -4.89 25.20 6.09
N ASN A 43 -3.80 24.44 6.23
CA ASN A 43 -3.25 23.57 5.19
C ASN A 43 -3.43 22.08 5.53
N TRP A 44 -4.25 21.78 6.54
CA TRP A 44 -4.45 20.41 7.00
C TRP A 44 -5.08 19.54 5.90
N GLY A 45 -6.11 20.07 5.23
CA GLY A 45 -6.75 19.39 4.09
C GLY A 45 -7.60 18.18 4.44
N GLY A 46 -7.79 17.81 5.71
CA GLY A 46 -8.43 16.53 6.09
C GLY A 46 -9.95 16.38 5.87
N PHE A 47 -10.56 17.10 4.92
CA PHE A 47 -11.99 16.97 4.63
C PHE A 47 -12.27 16.70 3.14
N ALA A 48 -13.05 15.65 2.86
CA ALA A 48 -13.50 15.30 1.51
C ALA A 48 -12.35 15.26 0.47
N TRP A 49 -12.48 15.98 -0.64
CA TRP A 49 -11.50 15.97 -1.73
C TRP A 49 -10.19 16.69 -1.40
N THR A 50 -10.18 17.62 -0.44
CA THR A 50 -8.93 18.27 -0.04
C THR A 50 -7.99 17.28 0.64
N ALA A 51 -8.52 16.16 1.15
CA ALA A 51 -7.73 15.10 1.77
C ALA A 51 -6.86 14.35 0.76
N TYR A 52 -7.08 14.55 -0.54
CA TYR A 52 -6.27 13.96 -1.62
C TYR A 52 -5.47 15.00 -2.41
N ASP A 53 -5.53 16.29 -2.02
CA ASP A 53 -4.74 17.35 -2.62
C ASP A 53 -3.29 17.30 -2.09
N PRO A 54 -2.30 16.98 -2.94
CA PRO A 54 -0.91 16.80 -2.51
C PRO A 54 -0.25 18.08 -1.98
N SER A 55 -0.85 19.25 -2.19
CA SER A 55 -0.39 20.51 -1.61
C SER A 55 -0.81 20.70 -0.14
N THR A 56 -1.76 19.88 0.34
CA THR A 56 -2.17 19.84 1.74
C THR A 56 -1.40 18.78 2.51
N PHE A 57 -1.34 18.94 3.83
CA PHE A 57 -0.66 17.98 4.69
C PHE A 57 -1.30 16.58 4.61
N THR A 58 -2.62 16.47 4.81
CA THR A 58 -3.32 15.17 4.74
C THR A 58 -3.22 14.58 3.33
N GLY A 59 -3.35 15.38 2.28
CA GLY A 59 -3.22 14.87 0.92
C GLY A 59 -1.84 14.36 0.58
N PHE A 60 -0.76 14.99 1.05
CA PHE A 60 0.57 14.41 0.92
C PHE A 60 0.67 13.03 1.61
N ILE A 61 0.11 12.89 2.82
CA ILE A 61 0.11 11.61 3.56
C ILE A 61 -0.73 10.55 2.84
N ASP A 62 -1.93 10.89 2.36
CA ASP A 62 -2.80 9.95 1.65
C ASP A 62 -2.16 9.48 0.34
N GLN A 63 -1.46 10.37 -0.38
CA GLN A 63 -0.66 9.99 -1.55
C GLN A 63 0.47 9.02 -1.17
N ALA A 64 1.21 9.29 -0.08
CA ALA A 64 2.23 8.37 0.41
C ALA A 64 1.63 6.99 0.76
N MET A 65 0.46 6.96 1.41
CA MET A 65 -0.26 5.71 1.73
C MET A 65 -0.63 4.94 0.46
N ILE A 66 -1.16 5.60 -0.57
CA ILE A 66 -1.50 4.96 -1.85
C ILE A 66 -0.26 4.38 -2.52
N VAL A 67 0.84 5.15 -2.58
CA VAL A 67 2.11 4.70 -3.17
C VAL A 67 2.64 3.45 -2.45
N PHE A 68 2.65 3.45 -1.12
CA PHE A 68 3.07 2.28 -0.35
C PHE A 68 2.13 1.08 -0.57
N GLY A 69 0.82 1.31 -0.66
CA GLY A 69 -0.19 0.30 -1.00
C GLY A 69 0.10 -0.40 -2.33
N ILE A 70 0.34 0.39 -3.38
CA ILE A 70 0.66 -0.12 -4.72
C ILE A 70 1.99 -0.88 -4.70
N ALA A 71 3.01 -0.35 -4.02
CA ALA A 71 4.30 -1.02 -3.88
C ALA A 71 4.16 -2.41 -3.22
N PHE A 72 3.37 -2.52 -2.15
CA PHE A 72 3.11 -3.80 -1.48
C PHE A 72 2.29 -4.77 -2.34
N CYS A 73 1.34 -4.30 -3.15
CA CYS A 73 0.67 -5.13 -4.15
C CYS A 73 1.70 -5.74 -5.14
N GLY A 74 2.66 -4.94 -5.61
CA GLY A 74 3.75 -5.41 -6.46
C GLY A 74 4.63 -6.46 -5.77
N ILE A 75 5.00 -6.23 -4.50
CA ILE A 75 5.78 -7.17 -3.70
C ILE A 75 5.03 -8.50 -3.53
N LEU A 76 3.74 -8.47 -3.18
CA LEU A 76 2.93 -9.69 -3.05
C LEU A 76 2.79 -10.42 -4.38
N TYR A 77 2.58 -9.71 -5.48
CA TYR A 77 2.55 -10.32 -6.80
C TYR A 77 3.85 -11.07 -7.10
N VAL A 78 5.02 -10.44 -6.87
CA VAL A 78 6.32 -11.08 -7.10
C VAL A 78 6.55 -12.25 -6.12
N GLY A 79 6.26 -12.04 -4.83
CA GLY A 79 6.46 -13.01 -3.76
C GLY A 79 5.63 -14.27 -3.96
N LEU A 80 4.33 -14.14 -4.21
CA LEU A 80 3.45 -15.27 -4.46
C LEU A 80 3.85 -16.01 -5.74
N ASN A 81 4.20 -15.30 -6.82
CA ASN A 81 4.69 -15.93 -8.04
C ASN A 81 5.94 -16.80 -7.80
N ARG A 82 6.86 -16.34 -6.94
CA ARG A 82 8.04 -17.12 -6.56
C ARG A 82 7.67 -18.31 -5.69
N HIS A 83 6.79 -18.11 -4.70
CA HIS A 83 6.28 -19.18 -3.83
C HIS A 83 5.66 -20.33 -4.64
N TYR A 84 4.75 -20.00 -5.56
CA TYR A 84 4.10 -21.00 -6.41
C TYR A 84 5.09 -21.78 -7.27
N LYS A 85 6.13 -21.11 -7.82
CA LYS A 85 7.16 -21.82 -8.61
C LYS A 85 7.87 -22.87 -7.75
N LEU A 86 8.22 -22.53 -6.51
CA LEU A 86 8.86 -23.45 -5.58
C LEU A 86 7.93 -24.60 -5.19
N GLU A 87 6.67 -24.33 -4.84
CA GLU A 87 5.69 -25.38 -4.51
C GLU A 87 5.39 -26.31 -5.69
N SER A 88 5.37 -25.77 -6.92
CA SER A 88 5.14 -26.57 -8.13
C SER A 88 6.35 -27.41 -8.55
N GLY A 89 7.57 -26.96 -8.22
CA GLY A 89 8.81 -27.68 -8.52
C GLY A 89 9.25 -28.65 -7.42
N ALA A 90 8.71 -28.50 -6.21
CA ALA A 90 8.89 -29.44 -5.10
C ALA A 90 7.87 -30.59 -5.12
N ALA A 91 6.95 -30.61 -6.10
CA ALA A 91 5.87 -31.60 -6.25
C ALA A 91 6.17 -32.60 -7.38
#